data_AF-A0A4W5LH16-F1
#
_entry.id   AF-A0A4W5LH16-F1
#
_cell.length_a   1.000
_cell.length_b   1.000
_cell.length_c   1.000
_cell.angle_alpha   90.00
_cell.angle_beta   90.00
_cell.angle_gamma   90.00
#
_symmetry.space_group_name_H-M   'P 1'
#
loop_
_entity.id
_entity.type
_entity.pdbx_description
1 polymer ?
#
loop_
_entity_poly.entity_id
_entity_poly.type
_entity_poly.pdbx_seq_one_letter_code
_entity_poly.pdbx_strand_id
1 'polypeptide(L)'
;MDPEDLSSVSRYEGHIEYLGDKKSEGSLRITDLRLSDSAGYRFRLITSGGKFAGSPVSLTVTDVVLEMDPTSVSERENVTLTCRTKCTLDPITVYSWYKNGQPIPNSNTSSPVYILFSVSSEDTGRYSCAVEGHEDLPSAEETLTV
;
A
#
# COMPACT_ATOMS: atom_id res chain seq x y z
N MET A 1 -15.45 3.13 -26.87
CA MET A 1 -15.73 4.27 -25.98
C MET A 1 -14.50 5.15 -25.95
N ASP A 2 -14.68 6.47 -26.02
CA ASP A 2 -13.57 7.40 -25.85
C ASP A 2 -13.08 7.39 -24.40
N PRO A 3 -11.76 7.37 -24.14
CA PRO A 3 -11.23 7.49 -22.78
C PRO A 3 -11.63 8.82 -22.15
N GLU A 4 -11.97 8.76 -20.87
CA GLU A 4 -12.34 9.92 -20.05
C GLU A 4 -11.11 10.79 -19.77
N ASP A 5 -11.29 12.11 -19.76
CA ASP A 5 -10.24 13.05 -19.38
C ASP A 5 -10.19 13.14 -17.86
N LEU A 6 -9.08 12.71 -17.26
CA LEU A 6 -8.92 12.67 -15.80
C LEU A 6 -9.15 14.03 -15.15
N SER A 7 -8.83 15.13 -15.83
CA SER A 7 -9.07 16.49 -15.32
C SER A 7 -10.55 16.86 -15.20
N SER A 8 -11.44 16.12 -15.89
CA SER A 8 -12.88 16.32 -15.86
C SER A 8 -13.60 15.44 -14.83
N VAL A 9 -12.89 14.50 -14.21
CA VAL A 9 -13.47 13.57 -13.24
C VAL A 9 -13.20 14.06 -11.83
N SER A 10 -14.27 14.36 -11.08
CA SER A 10 -14.20 14.90 -9.71
C SER A 10 -13.35 14.06 -8.76
N ARG A 11 -13.30 12.73 -8.94
CA ARG A 11 -12.50 11.85 -8.07
C ARG A 11 -11.00 12.11 -8.14
N TYR A 12 -10.52 12.68 -9.25
CA TYR A 12 -9.11 13.00 -9.49
C TYR A 12 -8.76 14.46 -9.17
N GLU A 13 -9.74 15.27 -8.77
CA GLU A 13 -9.53 16.69 -8.49
C GLU A 13 -8.56 16.88 -7.31
N GLY A 14 -7.57 17.75 -7.50
CA GLY A 14 -6.64 18.16 -6.43
C GLY A 14 -5.52 17.17 -6.08
N HIS A 15 -5.50 15.97 -6.67
CA HIS A 15 -4.46 14.97 -6.36
C HIS A 15 -3.84 14.31 -7.61
N ILE A 16 -4.07 14.89 -8.80
CA ILE A 16 -3.32 14.55 -10.02
C ILE A 16 -2.54 15.77 -10.52
N GLU A 17 -1.40 15.49 -11.15
CA GLU A 17 -0.58 16.51 -11.78
C GLU A 17 0.09 15.97 -13.04
N TYR A 18 -0.07 16.70 -14.14
CA TYR A 18 0.66 16.40 -15.35
C TYR A 18 2.05 17.02 -15.29
N LEU A 19 3.08 16.18 -15.28
CA LEU A 19 4.50 16.56 -15.19
C LEU A 19 5.19 16.62 -16.56
N GLY A 20 4.48 16.28 -17.63
CA GLY A 20 5.07 16.21 -18.96
C GLY A 20 5.32 17.56 -19.64
N ASP A 21 6.14 17.54 -20.68
CA ASP A 21 6.55 18.72 -21.46
C ASP A 21 5.58 19.05 -22.61
N LYS A 22 4.48 18.28 -22.77
CA LYS A 22 3.52 18.34 -23.87
C LYS A 22 4.13 18.09 -25.26
N LYS A 23 5.32 17.50 -25.34
CA LYS A 23 6.04 17.21 -26.59
C LYS A 23 6.49 15.74 -26.65
N SER A 24 7.24 15.29 -25.67
CA SER A 24 7.89 13.98 -25.64
C SER A 24 7.66 13.23 -24.33
N GLU A 25 7.40 13.94 -23.24
CA GLU A 25 7.19 13.37 -21.91
C GLU A 25 5.70 13.39 -21.53
N GLY A 26 5.20 12.22 -21.13
CA GLY A 26 3.80 11.99 -20.76
C GLY A 26 3.60 11.62 -19.30
N SER A 27 4.46 12.13 -18.41
CA SER A 27 4.46 11.77 -16.98
C SER A 27 3.22 12.33 -16.26
N LEU A 28 2.49 11.44 -15.58
CA LEU A 28 1.37 11.78 -14.69
C LEU A 28 1.77 11.40 -13.26
N ARG A 29 1.63 12.35 -12.34
CA ARG A 29 1.75 12.13 -10.90
C ARG A 29 0.36 12.06 -10.28
N ILE A 30 0.13 11.03 -9.48
CA ILE A 30 -1.06 10.91 -8.62
C ILE A 30 -0.53 10.92 -7.18
N THR A 31 -1.05 11.81 -6.36
CA THR A 31 -0.73 11.95 -4.94
C THR A 31 -1.88 11.40 -4.09
N ASP A 32 -1.64 11.08 -2.83
CA ASP A 32 -2.67 10.52 -1.94
C ASP A 32 -3.38 9.32 -2.61
N LEU A 33 -2.59 8.28 -2.93
CA LEU A 33 -3.07 7.13 -3.68
C LEU A 33 -4.17 6.39 -2.91
N ARG A 34 -5.28 6.12 -3.60
CA ARG A 34 -6.45 5.40 -3.06
C ARG A 34 -6.67 4.11 -3.82
N LEU A 35 -7.34 3.14 -3.19
CA LEU A 35 -7.76 1.91 -3.88
C LEU A 35 -8.56 2.20 -5.16
N SER A 36 -9.38 3.26 -5.14
CA SER A 36 -10.18 3.72 -6.30
C SER A 36 -9.33 4.20 -7.48
N ASP A 37 -8.06 4.53 -7.28
CA ASP A 37 -7.16 4.96 -8.34
C ASP A 37 -6.63 3.79 -9.17
N SER A 38 -6.90 2.54 -8.74
CA SER A 38 -6.60 1.35 -9.54
C SER A 38 -7.37 1.37 -10.86
N ALA A 39 -6.66 1.57 -11.96
CA ALA A 39 -7.24 1.67 -13.29
C ALA A 39 -6.17 1.49 -14.39
N GLY A 40 -6.64 1.35 -15.62
CA GLY A 40 -5.79 1.48 -16.81
C GLY A 40 -5.68 2.95 -17.22
N TYR A 41 -4.47 3.50 -17.15
CA TYR A 41 -4.16 4.87 -17.56
C TYR A 41 -3.55 4.84 -18.97
N ARG A 42 -3.84 5.85 -19.79
CA ARG A 42 -3.17 5.98 -21.08
C ARG A 42 -2.98 7.44 -21.43
N PHE A 43 -1.87 7.73 -22.10
CA PHE A 43 -1.64 9.06 -22.66
C PHE A 43 -2.48 9.26 -23.93
N ARG A 44 -3.01 10.48 -24.09
CA ARG A 44 -3.76 10.91 -25.27
C ARG A 44 -3.12 12.17 -25.86
N LEU A 45 -2.77 12.11 -27.14
CA LEU A 45 -2.31 13.24 -27.93
C LEU A 45 -3.47 13.79 -28.76
N ILE A 46 -3.69 15.10 -28.69
CA ILE A 46 -4.69 15.81 -29.48
C ILE A 46 -3.96 16.80 -30.38
N THR A 47 -4.07 16.63 -31.70
CA THR A 47 -3.48 17.52 -32.70
C THR A 47 -4.56 18.00 -33.66
N SER A 48 -4.23 18.96 -34.53
CA SER A 48 -5.12 19.37 -35.62
C SER A 48 -5.44 18.22 -36.59
N GLY A 49 -4.59 17.19 -36.65
CA GLY A 49 -4.77 16.00 -37.49
C GLY A 49 -5.59 14.87 -36.84
N GLY A 50 -6.00 15.02 -35.57
CA GLY A 50 -6.85 14.05 -34.88
C GLY A 50 -6.41 13.73 -33.46
N LYS A 51 -6.96 12.64 -32.92
CA LYS A 51 -6.69 12.15 -31.56
C LYS A 51 -5.98 10.81 -31.64
N PHE A 52 -4.84 10.70 -30.96
CA PHE A 52 -4.05 9.48 -30.87
C PHE A 52 -3.92 9.06 -29.41
N ALA A 53 -3.92 7.76 -29.13
CA ALA A 53 -3.74 7.24 -27.78
C ALA A 53 -2.72 6.11 -27.81
N GLY A 54 -1.84 6.09 -26.81
CA GLY A 54 -0.91 4.99 -26.62
C GLY A 54 -1.57 3.75 -26.01
N SER A 55 -0.79 2.67 -25.88
CA SER A 55 -1.18 1.51 -25.08
C SER A 55 -1.39 1.93 -23.62
N PRO A 56 -2.39 1.36 -22.92
CA PRO A 56 -2.59 1.64 -21.51
C PRO A 56 -1.50 1.02 -20.64
N VAL A 57 -1.21 1.68 -19.52
CA VAL A 57 -0.47 1.16 -18.38
C VAL A 57 -1.44 0.90 -17.23
N SER A 58 -1.23 -0.17 -16.47
CA SER A 58 -2.10 -0.53 -15.35
C SER A 58 -1.50 -0.06 -14.04
N LEU A 59 -2.27 0.70 -13.27
CA LEU A 59 -1.97 0.99 -11.87
C LEU A 59 -2.83 0.08 -10.99
N THR A 60 -2.21 -0.55 -10.00
CA THR A 60 -2.90 -1.32 -8.98
C THR A 60 -2.42 -0.83 -7.62
N VAL A 61 -3.32 -0.22 -6.87
CA VAL A 61 -3.09 0.21 -5.50
C VAL A 61 -3.55 -0.92 -4.59
N THR A 62 -2.68 -1.33 -3.68
CA THR A 62 -2.95 -2.38 -2.68
C THR A 62 -2.56 -1.86 -1.31
N ASP A 63 -3.30 -2.27 -0.30
CA ASP A 63 -2.94 -2.02 1.09
C ASP A 63 -1.68 -2.82 1.49
N VAL A 64 -1.19 -2.55 2.70
CA VAL A 64 -0.17 -3.38 3.32
C VAL A 64 -0.72 -4.78 3.61
N VAL A 65 0.15 -5.78 3.52
CA VAL A 65 -0.17 -7.18 3.78
C VAL A 65 0.70 -7.66 4.91
N LEU A 66 0.08 -8.19 5.97
CA LEU A 66 0.80 -8.93 6.99
C LEU A 66 1.12 -10.33 6.45
N GLU A 67 2.36 -10.75 6.57
CA GLU A 67 2.77 -12.15 6.43
C GLU A 67 3.35 -12.62 7.76
N MET A 68 2.83 -13.74 8.26
CA MET A 68 3.29 -14.37 9.49
C MET A 68 3.90 -15.75 9.23
N ASP A 69 5.08 -16.00 9.79
CA ASP A 69 5.78 -17.28 9.70
C ASP A 69 6.48 -17.68 11.01
N PRO A 70 6.11 -18.80 11.65
CA PRO A 70 4.91 -19.63 11.38
C PRO A 70 3.63 -19.02 11.99
N THR A 71 2.45 -19.44 11.51
CA THR A 71 1.14 -19.06 12.08
C THR A 71 0.67 -19.98 13.22
N SER A 72 1.33 -21.13 13.39
CA SER A 72 1.12 -22.05 14.51
C SER A 72 2.47 -22.57 15.00
N VAL A 73 2.70 -22.44 16.30
CA VAL A 73 4.04 -22.57 16.89
C VAL A 73 3.92 -23.12 18.32
N SER A 74 4.97 -23.73 18.88
CA SER A 74 4.99 -24.10 20.30
C SER A 74 5.55 -22.98 21.18
N GLU A 75 5.29 -23.04 22.49
CA GLU A 75 5.89 -22.11 23.44
C GLU A 75 7.43 -22.09 23.34
N ARG A 76 8.01 -20.90 23.56
CA ARG A 76 9.45 -20.59 23.53
C ARG A 76 10.08 -20.57 22.14
N GLU A 77 9.30 -20.74 21.09
CA GLU A 77 9.76 -20.52 19.72
C GLU A 77 9.57 -19.05 19.31
N ASN A 78 10.03 -18.70 18.10
CA ASN A 78 9.94 -17.34 17.58
C ASN A 78 8.99 -17.28 16.38
N VAL A 79 8.30 -16.15 16.23
CA VAL A 79 7.43 -15.88 15.08
C VAL A 79 7.88 -14.60 14.41
N THR A 80 7.97 -14.63 13.09
CA THR A 80 8.31 -13.47 12.27
C THR A 80 7.05 -12.91 11.64
N LEU A 81 6.78 -11.63 11.90
CA LEU A 81 5.72 -10.87 11.27
C LEU A 81 6.38 -9.89 10.29
N THR A 82 5.92 -9.90 9.04
CA THR A 82 6.43 -9.02 7.98
C THR A 82 5.30 -8.20 7.39
N CYS A 83 5.40 -6.88 7.45
CA CYS A 83 4.48 -5.95 6.83
C CYS A 83 4.97 -5.65 5.41
N ARG A 84 4.33 -6.25 4.41
CA ARG A 84 4.68 -6.06 3.00
C ARG A 84 3.85 -4.98 2.35
N THR A 85 4.49 -4.26 1.43
CA THR A 85 3.82 -3.40 0.47
C THR A 85 4.45 -3.55 -0.90
N LYS A 86 3.69 -3.27 -1.95
CA LYS A 86 4.20 -3.12 -3.32
C LYS A 86 4.66 -1.69 -3.61
N CYS A 87 4.37 -0.74 -2.71
CA CYS A 87 4.79 0.64 -2.84
C CYS A 87 6.27 0.78 -2.50
N THR A 88 6.98 1.61 -3.26
CA THR A 88 8.31 2.07 -2.87
C THR A 88 8.14 3.12 -1.78
N LEU A 89 8.45 2.74 -0.54
CA LEU A 89 8.37 3.63 0.62
C LEU A 89 9.72 4.27 0.93
N ASP A 90 9.70 5.37 1.68
CA ASP A 90 10.91 6.01 2.18
C ASP A 90 11.63 5.06 3.17
N PRO A 91 12.96 4.92 3.15
CA PRO A 91 13.71 4.15 4.15
C PRO A 91 13.43 4.50 5.61
N ILE A 92 12.96 5.73 5.92
CA ILE A 92 12.59 6.14 7.28
C ILE A 92 11.13 5.85 7.63
N THR A 93 10.37 5.18 6.75
CA THR A 93 8.97 4.83 7.00
C THR A 93 8.85 3.90 8.19
N VAL A 94 8.03 4.27 9.16
CA VAL A 94 7.78 3.50 10.38
C VAL A 94 6.54 2.63 10.21
N TYR A 95 6.58 1.43 10.78
CA TYR A 95 5.47 0.49 10.80
C TYR A 95 4.87 0.37 12.21
N SER A 96 3.55 0.40 12.28
CA SER A 96 2.75 0.19 13.49
C SER A 96 2.21 -1.24 13.51
N TRP A 97 2.28 -1.90 14.66
CA TRP A 97 1.87 -3.30 14.82
C TRP A 97 0.74 -3.41 15.83
N TYR A 98 -0.20 -4.31 15.56
CA TYR A 98 -1.41 -4.47 16.35
C TYR A 98 -1.63 -5.93 16.71
N LYS A 99 -2.22 -6.14 17.88
CA LYS A 99 -2.72 -7.43 18.36
C LYS A 99 -4.14 -7.24 18.87
N ASN A 100 -5.07 -8.02 18.35
CA ASN A 100 -6.51 -7.97 18.67
C ASN A 100 -7.08 -6.54 18.51
N GLY A 101 -6.64 -5.83 17.46
CA GLY A 101 -7.02 -4.44 17.17
C GLY A 101 -6.39 -3.39 18.10
N GLN A 102 -5.52 -3.77 19.03
CA GLN A 102 -4.82 -2.83 19.93
C GLN A 102 -3.35 -2.68 19.54
N PRO A 103 -2.77 -1.46 19.62
CA PRO A 103 -1.38 -1.24 19.29
C PRO A 103 -0.47 -2.00 20.27
N ILE A 104 0.57 -2.65 19.73
CA ILE A 104 1.59 -3.31 20.55
C ILE A 104 2.54 -2.23 21.10
N PRO A 105 2.74 -2.13 22.42
CA PRO A 105 3.60 -1.11 22.99
C PRO A 105 5.04 -1.24 22.51
N ASN A 106 5.66 -0.13 22.10
CA ASN A 106 7.06 -0.05 21.68
C ASN A 106 7.43 -0.95 20.49
N SER A 107 6.47 -1.34 19.65
CA SER A 107 6.74 -2.13 18.43
C SER A 107 7.08 -1.27 17.22
N ASN A 108 6.85 0.04 17.27
CA ASN A 108 7.04 0.93 16.12
C ASN A 108 8.52 0.99 15.74
N THR A 109 8.80 0.66 14.48
CA THR A 109 10.15 0.59 13.94
C THR A 109 10.16 0.89 12.46
N SER A 110 11.27 1.39 11.93
CA SER A 110 11.49 1.54 10.48
C SER A 110 11.78 0.22 9.77
N SER A 111 11.77 -0.90 10.52
CA SER A 111 11.81 -2.25 9.98
C SER A 111 10.41 -2.71 9.57
N PRO A 112 10.20 -3.24 8.35
CA PRO A 112 8.95 -3.92 7.99
C PRO A 112 8.80 -5.28 8.70
N VAL A 113 9.78 -5.69 9.52
CA VAL A 113 9.80 -6.98 10.23
C VAL A 113 9.73 -6.74 11.73
N TYR A 114 8.82 -7.46 12.39
CA TYR A 114 8.67 -7.55 13.84
C TYR A 114 8.75 -9.02 14.27
N ILE A 115 9.54 -9.29 15.31
CA ILE A 115 9.79 -10.66 15.78
C ILE A 115 9.22 -10.80 17.19
N LEU A 116 8.31 -11.76 17.35
CA LEU A 116 7.89 -12.23 18.67
C LEU A 116 8.90 -13.28 19.13
N PHE A 117 9.66 -12.95 20.18
CA PHE A 117 10.68 -13.84 20.72
C PHE A 117 10.13 -14.69 21.86
N SER A 118 10.43 -16.00 21.84
CA SER A 118 10.09 -16.93 22.91
C SER A 118 8.61 -16.84 23.33
N VAL A 119 7.71 -17.07 22.37
CA VAL A 119 6.27 -16.88 22.55
C VAL A 119 5.66 -17.74 23.66
N SER A 120 4.53 -17.31 24.20
CA SER A 120 3.73 -18.02 25.20
C SER A 120 2.26 -18.11 24.77
N SER A 121 1.44 -18.89 25.49
CA SER A 121 -0.01 -18.92 25.26
C SER A 121 -0.68 -17.53 25.26
N GLU A 122 -0.12 -16.54 25.96
CA GLU A 122 -0.61 -15.16 25.94
C GLU A 122 -0.43 -14.48 24.59
N ASP A 123 0.51 -14.93 23.74
CA ASP A 123 0.80 -14.40 22.41
C ASP A 123 -0.21 -14.82 21.35
N THR A 124 -1.07 -15.80 21.62
CA THR A 124 -2.18 -16.16 20.73
C THR A 124 -3.08 -14.95 20.47
N GLY A 125 -3.39 -14.68 19.20
CA GLY A 125 -4.18 -13.51 18.83
C GLY A 125 -4.18 -13.21 17.34
N ARG A 126 -4.93 -12.16 16.99
CA ARG A 126 -5.06 -11.64 15.62
C ARG A 126 -4.13 -10.45 15.45
N TYR A 127 -3.19 -10.54 14.53
CA TYR A 127 -2.18 -9.53 14.29
C TYR A 127 -2.46 -8.78 12.99
N SER A 128 -2.14 -7.49 12.95
CA SER A 128 -2.13 -6.68 11.73
C SER A 128 -1.00 -5.64 11.82
N CYS A 129 -0.68 -5.04 10.68
CA CYS A 129 0.30 -3.96 10.59
C CYS A 129 -0.27 -2.78 9.80
N ALA A 130 0.25 -1.57 10.04
CA ALA A 130 -0.05 -0.38 9.27
C ALA A 130 1.24 0.44 9.08
N VAL A 131 1.22 1.38 8.13
CA VAL A 131 2.25 2.41 8.03
C VAL A 131 1.91 3.54 9.01
N GLU A 132 2.92 4.08 9.71
CA GLU A 132 2.73 5.21 10.62
C GLU A 132 2.19 6.44 9.86
N GLY A 133 1.16 7.08 10.41
CA GLY A 133 0.40 8.14 9.77
C GLY A 133 -0.69 7.67 8.80
N HIS A 134 -0.81 6.36 8.58
CA HIS A 134 -1.85 5.69 7.78
C HIS A 134 -2.47 4.53 8.56
N GLU A 135 -2.64 4.69 9.88
CA GLU A 135 -3.23 3.68 10.77
C GLU A 135 -4.71 3.41 10.48
N ASP A 136 -5.37 4.26 9.70
CA ASP A 136 -6.71 4.07 9.17
C ASP A 136 -6.78 2.98 8.08
N LEU A 137 -5.62 2.55 7.56
CA LEU A 137 -5.47 1.51 6.53
C LEU A 137 -4.61 0.34 7.02
N PRO A 138 -5.01 -0.39 8.07
CA PRO A 138 -4.27 -1.56 8.52
C PRO A 138 -4.42 -2.72 7.53
N SER A 139 -3.45 -3.62 7.55
CA SER A 139 -3.52 -4.90 6.85
C SER A 139 -4.72 -5.72 7.32
N ALA A 140 -5.11 -6.69 6.51
CA ALA A 140 -5.93 -7.79 7.01
C ALA A 140 -5.26 -8.47 8.22
N GLU A 141 -6.09 -9.00 9.12
CA GLU A 141 -5.59 -9.66 10.33
C GLU A 141 -5.26 -11.13 10.08
N GLU A 142 -4.09 -11.57 10.55
CA GLU A 142 -3.67 -12.97 10.57
C GLU A 142 -3.66 -13.53 12.00
N THR A 143 -3.97 -14.81 12.17
CA THR A 143 -4.07 -15.41 13.50
C THR A 143 -2.81 -16.20 13.84
N LEU A 144 -2.16 -15.85 14.95
CA LEU A 144 -1.13 -16.66 15.60
C LEU A 144 -1.78 -17.62 16.60
N THR A 145 -1.41 -18.90 16.54
CA THR A 145 -1.75 -19.91 17.55
C THR A 145 -0.47 -20.45 18.19
N VAL A 146 -0.35 -20.30 19.51
CA VAL A 146 0.74 -20.87 20.33
C VAL A 146 0.26 -22.07 21.12
#